data_AF-A0A821FCW3-F1
#
_entry.id   AF-A0A821FCW3-F1
#
_cell.length_a   1.000
_cell.length_b   1.000
_cell.length_c   1.000
_cell.angle_alpha   90.00
_cell.angle_beta   90.00
_cell.angle_gamma   90.00
#
_symmetry.space_group_name_H-M   'P 1'
#
loop_
_entity.id
_entity.type
_entity.pdbx_description
1 polymer ?
#
loop_
_entity_poly.entity_id
_entity_poly.type
_entity_poly.pdbx_seq_one_letter_code
_entity_poly.pdbx_strand_id
1 'polypeptide(L)'
;MDTKDLPSVDDICRRWVHLYKVQSEPQCERLSAQFPNIYRIITHSLDELLPAMSTKEFSINKQFATVYFRADCAFFEDLPRTATLDRLTDAISSQISDKYMSKELIHIQYNKANGNAIVLTSGRARIWALHSSILLDGRSFMKKDSLACRLLIRTVPKGVSTSLIRNHKMFGDAVVKIFPSDEHVVLELSDRSIYEKCIDQGVVRVDQHLLGIEVYTFTSNPENSEIDAENWYETEMVDHKPDIMPFISNPQHPIFQFKWNPRVFLEQLRLWTSNERKTNEKDQVKFEKLCNLKRHLLRMTVMLNTIGVVKRGFYRIGDKEIKLKPDRLKTILYDHKSKLQRGKTMSLSHATEFPYKSTSVSVVNEDCLIVYKNLVNKGCRPVVLNMANATSPGGGYKRGDGAQEETLFRRSNYFQSLDLELDDGKPTARFYCNSNCDLEPLGKGDRMYEMDEFGAIYTAGLTVFRQPEDTGYTFMDIPMYDVCAIAMAAYRDPKIENDLLTSKYSLGMRKKIENIFAI
;
A
#
# COMPACT_ATOMS: atom_id res chain seq x y z
N MET A 1 19.54 -15.50 17.19
CA MET A 1 19.85 -16.05 18.51
C MET A 1 19.21 -17.42 18.55
N ASP A 2 20.02 -18.48 18.66
CA ASP A 2 19.50 -19.84 18.84
C ASP A 2 18.69 -19.89 20.13
N THR A 3 17.42 -20.29 20.05
CA THR A 3 16.49 -20.40 21.18
C THR A 3 16.90 -21.45 22.21
N LYS A 4 17.90 -22.30 21.90
CA LYS A 4 18.40 -23.37 22.77
C LYS A 4 19.24 -22.89 23.96
N ASP A 5 19.63 -21.62 23.96
CA ASP A 5 20.50 -21.01 24.97
C ASP A 5 19.80 -19.86 25.69
N LEU A 6 18.55 -20.05 26.15
CA LEU A 6 17.87 -19.11 27.05
C LEU A 6 17.46 -19.81 28.36
N PRO A 7 17.50 -19.12 29.51
CA PRO A 7 17.13 -19.72 30.78
C PRO A 7 15.67 -20.21 30.78
N SER A 8 15.42 -21.41 31.27
CA SER A 8 14.03 -21.89 31.43
C SER A 8 13.30 -21.12 32.55
N VAL A 9 11.97 -21.19 32.56
CA VAL A 9 11.15 -20.64 33.66
C VAL A 9 11.61 -21.21 35.01
N ASP A 10 11.94 -22.50 35.06
CA ASP A 10 12.44 -23.15 36.27
C ASP A 10 13.82 -22.62 36.69
N ASP A 11 14.71 -22.33 35.74
CA ASP A 11 16.02 -21.73 36.04
C ASP A 11 15.85 -20.33 36.62
N ILE A 12 14.89 -19.54 36.12
CA ILE A 12 14.55 -18.21 36.64
C ILE A 12 14.00 -18.33 38.07
N CYS A 13 13.07 -19.24 38.32
CA CYS A 13 12.51 -19.49 39.66
C CYS A 13 13.61 -19.92 40.66
N ARG A 14 14.46 -20.89 40.27
CA ARG A 14 15.58 -21.35 41.12
C ARG A 14 16.56 -20.21 41.42
N ARG A 15 16.89 -19.38 40.42
CA ARG A 15 17.76 -18.22 40.60
C ARG A 15 17.13 -17.18 41.52
N TRP A 16 15.82 -16.94 41.41
CA TRP A 16 15.06 -16.04 42.28
C TRP A 16 15.12 -16.48 43.74
N VAL A 17 14.78 -17.75 44.01
CA VAL A 17 14.83 -18.34 45.35
C VAL A 17 16.22 -18.20 45.97
N HIS A 18 17.26 -18.48 45.18
CA HIS A 18 18.65 -18.36 45.63
C HIS A 18 19.06 -16.91 45.95
N LEU A 19 18.72 -15.95 45.08
CA LEU A 19 19.12 -14.55 45.25
C LEU A 19 18.46 -13.88 46.46
N TYR A 20 17.16 -14.13 46.66
CA TYR A 20 16.37 -13.44 47.67
C TYR A 20 16.11 -14.26 48.93
N LYS A 21 16.62 -15.51 49.00
CA LYS A 21 16.49 -16.43 50.14
C LYS A 21 15.02 -16.62 50.59
N VAL A 22 14.11 -16.66 49.63
CA VAL A 22 12.66 -16.85 49.88
C VAL A 22 12.34 -18.33 50.04
N GLN A 23 11.32 -18.67 50.85
CA GLN A 23 10.95 -20.06 51.14
C GLN A 23 10.02 -20.69 50.10
N SER A 24 9.36 -19.86 49.27
CA SER A 24 8.40 -20.32 48.26
C SER A 24 8.87 -19.96 46.84
N GLU A 25 8.59 -20.86 45.89
CA GLU A 25 8.87 -20.59 44.48
C GLU A 25 7.89 -19.56 43.93
N PRO A 26 8.37 -18.53 43.21
CA PRO A 26 7.48 -17.58 42.57
C PRO A 26 6.74 -18.23 41.40
N GLN A 27 5.58 -17.69 41.04
CA GLN A 27 5.03 -17.93 39.71
C GLN A 27 5.85 -17.13 38.69
N CYS A 28 6.32 -17.79 37.64
CA CYS A 28 7.06 -17.16 36.56
C CYS A 28 6.48 -17.54 35.20
N GLU A 29 6.43 -16.57 34.29
CA GLU A 29 6.03 -16.80 32.91
C GLU A 29 6.93 -16.04 31.94
N ARG A 30 7.13 -16.61 30.75
CA ARG A 30 7.73 -15.91 29.61
C ARG A 30 6.67 -15.01 28.98
N LEU A 31 6.97 -13.73 28.78
CA LEU A 31 5.96 -12.78 28.31
C LEU A 31 5.64 -12.91 26.81
N SER A 32 6.60 -13.34 25.99
CA SER A 32 6.39 -13.59 24.57
C SER A 32 7.49 -14.48 24.01
N ALA A 33 7.14 -15.45 23.16
CA ALA A 33 8.15 -16.20 22.41
C ALA A 33 8.90 -15.33 21.39
N GLN A 34 8.34 -14.18 20.98
CA GLN A 34 9.04 -13.22 20.10
C GLN A 34 10.09 -12.39 20.84
N PHE A 35 9.97 -12.29 22.17
CA PHE A 35 10.93 -11.63 23.08
C PHE A 35 11.35 -12.62 24.16
N PRO A 36 12.06 -13.69 23.78
CA PRO A 36 12.17 -14.90 24.59
C PRO A 36 13.03 -14.71 25.84
N ASN A 37 13.77 -13.61 25.95
CA ASN A 37 14.59 -13.23 27.11
C ASN A 37 13.80 -12.48 28.21
N ILE A 38 12.50 -12.23 28.04
CA ILE A 38 11.70 -11.43 28.98
C ILE A 38 10.74 -12.31 29.78
N TYR A 39 10.84 -12.20 31.11
CA TYR A 39 10.06 -12.98 32.07
C TYR A 39 9.34 -12.07 33.08
N ARG A 40 8.14 -12.49 33.48
CA ARG A 40 7.36 -11.88 34.55
C ARG A 40 7.35 -12.79 35.76
N ILE A 41 7.63 -12.23 36.93
CA ILE A 41 7.51 -12.92 38.21
C ILE A 41 6.34 -12.36 39.00
N ILE A 42 5.50 -13.28 39.50
CA ILE A 42 4.34 -13.01 40.34
C ILE A 42 4.62 -13.68 41.70
N THR A 43 4.74 -12.86 42.75
CA THR A 43 4.91 -13.32 44.13
C THR A 43 3.71 -12.91 44.98
N HIS A 44 3.48 -13.64 46.08
CA HIS A 44 2.32 -13.44 46.95
C HIS A 44 2.62 -12.62 48.22
N SER A 45 3.89 -12.32 48.51
CA SER A 45 4.32 -11.62 49.72
C SER A 45 4.99 -10.28 49.40
N LEU A 46 4.61 -9.23 50.14
CA LEU A 46 5.17 -7.88 49.99
C LEU A 46 6.63 -7.79 50.51
N ASP A 47 6.97 -8.60 51.51
CA ASP A 47 8.29 -8.63 52.15
C ASP A 47 9.36 -9.25 51.25
N GLU A 48 8.95 -10.11 50.31
CA GLU A 48 9.81 -10.70 49.28
C GLU A 48 10.18 -9.68 48.17
N LEU A 49 9.50 -8.54 48.11
CA LEU A 49 9.61 -7.56 47.02
C LEU A 49 10.67 -6.50 47.27
N LEU A 50 10.79 -6.06 48.53
CA LEU A 50 11.65 -4.95 48.92
C LEU A 50 13.13 -5.17 48.54
N PRO A 51 13.70 -6.39 48.65
CA PRO A 51 15.07 -6.66 48.19
C PRO A 51 15.20 -6.77 46.67
N ALA A 52 14.12 -7.09 45.95
CA ALA A 52 14.16 -7.46 44.53
C ALA A 52 13.91 -6.29 43.56
N MET A 53 13.43 -5.15 44.05
CA MET A 53 13.09 -3.98 43.22
C MET A 53 14.29 -3.34 42.50
N SER A 54 15.53 -3.60 42.94
CA SER A 54 16.75 -3.00 42.37
C SER A 54 17.43 -3.85 41.28
N THR A 55 17.10 -5.14 41.13
CA THR A 55 17.82 -6.05 40.22
C THR A 55 16.89 -6.58 39.13
N LYS A 56 16.97 -6.01 37.93
CA LYS A 56 16.08 -6.33 36.78
C LYS A 56 16.67 -7.34 35.78
N GLU A 57 17.96 -7.62 35.87
CA GLU A 57 18.66 -8.49 34.94
C GLU A 57 19.27 -9.68 35.69
N PHE A 58 18.85 -10.88 35.33
CA PHE A 58 19.44 -12.12 35.80
C PHE A 58 20.40 -12.63 34.73
N SER A 59 21.68 -12.77 35.10
CA SER A 59 22.60 -13.60 34.34
C SER A 59 22.56 -15.01 34.91
N ILE A 60 22.14 -15.97 34.08
CA ILE A 60 22.10 -17.39 34.41
C ILE A 60 22.95 -18.10 33.35
N ASN A 61 24.01 -18.79 33.76
CA ASN A 61 24.90 -19.54 32.86
C ASN A 61 25.41 -18.74 31.64
N LYS A 62 25.78 -17.45 31.84
CA LYS A 62 26.24 -16.50 30.80
C LYS A 62 25.15 -16.05 29.80
N GLN A 63 23.89 -16.40 30.04
CA GLN A 63 22.74 -15.95 29.27
C GLN A 63 21.97 -14.88 30.05
N PHE A 64 21.35 -13.95 29.33
CA PHE A 64 20.65 -12.80 29.90
C PHE A 64 19.15 -13.04 29.91
N ALA A 65 18.54 -12.93 31.08
CA ALA A 65 17.11 -12.87 31.25
C ALA A 65 16.73 -11.57 31.96
N THR A 66 15.74 -10.88 31.42
CA THR A 66 15.23 -9.64 32.01
C THR A 66 13.94 -9.95 32.73
N VAL A 67 13.94 -9.71 34.04
CA VAL A 67 12.88 -10.14 34.96
C VAL A 67 12.19 -8.92 35.53
N TYR A 68 10.86 -8.91 35.40
CA TYR A 68 10.03 -7.79 35.86
C TYR A 68 9.07 -8.20 36.95
N PHE A 69 8.96 -7.31 37.94
CA PHE A 69 8.05 -7.41 39.06
C PHE A 69 7.01 -6.30 39.01
N ARG A 70 5.71 -6.65 39.07
CA ARG A 70 4.56 -5.72 38.99
C ARG A 70 4.68 -4.64 37.90
N ALA A 71 5.30 -4.99 36.77
CA ALA A 71 5.36 -4.11 35.61
C ALA A 71 4.07 -4.24 34.81
N ASP A 72 3.56 -3.12 34.33
CA ASP A 72 2.50 -3.13 33.32
C ASP A 72 3.15 -3.43 31.97
N CYS A 73 2.59 -4.41 31.26
CA CYS A 73 3.11 -4.90 29.99
C CYS A 73 2.17 -4.51 28.87
N ALA A 74 2.73 -3.97 27.80
CA ALA A 74 1.99 -3.72 26.57
C ALA A 74 2.81 -4.14 25.36
N PHE A 75 2.11 -4.63 24.35
CA PHE A 75 2.68 -5.00 23.07
C PHE A 75 2.24 -4.04 21.98
N PHE A 76 3.10 -3.86 20.99
CA PHE A 76 2.80 -3.14 19.77
C PHE A 76 3.19 -3.98 18.57
N GLU A 77 2.41 -3.84 17.51
CA GLU A 77 2.65 -4.44 16.21
C GLU A 77 2.66 -3.36 15.14
N ASP A 78 3.26 -3.68 13.99
CA ASP A 78 3.28 -2.83 12.81
C ASP A 78 3.90 -1.43 13.06
N LEU A 79 4.82 -1.32 14.01
CA LEU A 79 5.56 -0.09 14.27
C LEU A 79 6.38 0.31 13.04
N PRO A 80 6.48 1.62 12.73
CA PRO A 80 7.08 2.09 11.50
C PRO A 80 8.59 1.83 11.51
N ARG A 81 9.21 1.71 10.33
CA ARG A 81 10.67 1.53 10.21
C ARG A 81 11.51 2.67 10.80
N THR A 82 10.88 3.84 11.00
CA THR A 82 11.41 5.04 11.64
C THR A 82 11.38 4.95 13.17
N ALA A 83 10.73 3.94 13.74
CA ALA A 83 10.77 3.68 15.17
C ALA A 83 12.18 3.29 15.59
N THR A 84 12.65 3.89 16.67
CA THR A 84 13.87 3.53 17.36
C THR A 84 13.58 3.43 18.85
N LEU A 85 14.48 2.77 19.58
CA LEU A 85 14.38 2.66 21.03
C LEU A 85 14.21 4.03 21.69
N ASP A 86 15.03 5.00 21.28
CA ASP A 86 14.96 6.37 21.82
C ASP A 86 13.63 7.03 21.50
N ARG A 87 13.14 6.92 20.27
CA ARG A 87 11.86 7.55 19.87
C ARG A 87 10.66 6.94 20.57
N LEU A 88 10.67 5.63 20.78
CA LEU A 88 9.65 4.94 21.57
C LEU A 88 9.69 5.41 23.03
N THR A 89 10.90 5.52 23.59
CA THR A 89 11.11 6.01 24.95
C THR A 89 10.62 7.45 25.10
N ASP A 90 10.96 8.33 24.16
CA ASP A 90 10.58 9.75 24.15
C ASP A 90 9.07 9.93 24.02
N ALA A 91 8.42 9.13 23.15
CA ALA A 91 6.98 9.17 22.97
C ALA A 91 6.24 8.76 24.26
N ILE A 92 6.68 7.68 24.91
CA ILE A 92 6.10 7.22 26.19
C ILE A 92 6.32 8.27 27.27
N SER A 93 7.55 8.76 27.39
CA SER A 93 7.94 9.76 28.41
C SER A 93 7.16 11.07 28.24
N SER A 94 6.93 11.49 27.00
CA SER A 94 6.14 12.68 26.69
C SER A 94 4.66 12.51 27.08
N GLN A 95 4.08 11.33 26.84
CA GLN A 95 2.67 11.07 27.17
C GLN A 95 2.40 10.98 28.67
N ILE A 96 3.37 10.52 29.46
CA ILE A 96 3.26 10.46 30.93
C ILE A 96 3.60 11.77 31.64
N SER A 97 3.87 12.85 30.88
CA SER A 97 4.09 14.22 31.40
C SER A 97 5.22 14.36 32.43
N ASP A 98 6.28 13.56 32.33
CA ASP A 98 7.44 13.67 33.20
C ASP A 98 8.76 13.65 32.41
N LYS A 99 9.30 14.85 32.21
CA LYS A 99 10.48 15.13 31.38
C LYS A 99 11.81 14.62 31.97
N TYR A 100 11.81 14.13 33.21
CA TYR A 100 13.00 13.70 33.95
C TYR A 100 12.91 12.26 34.47
N MET A 101 12.01 11.45 33.92
CA MET A 101 11.91 10.03 34.30
C MET A 101 13.18 9.27 33.90
N SER A 102 13.75 8.55 34.87
CA SER A 102 14.90 7.67 34.63
C SER A 102 14.52 6.61 33.60
N LYS A 103 15.38 6.41 32.58
CA LYS A 103 15.28 5.30 31.60
C LYS A 103 15.22 3.93 32.29
N GLU A 104 15.54 3.85 33.58
CA GLU A 104 15.45 2.62 34.37
C GLU A 104 14.01 2.19 34.65
N LEU A 105 13.00 3.07 34.56
CA LEU A 105 11.60 2.75 34.89
C LEU A 105 10.77 2.22 33.71
N ILE A 106 11.25 2.46 32.48
CA ILE A 106 10.64 2.02 31.23
C ILE A 106 11.64 1.11 30.52
N HIS A 107 11.25 -0.14 30.30
CA HIS A 107 12.02 -1.02 29.43
C HIS A 107 11.26 -1.24 28.13
N ILE A 108 11.99 -1.15 27.03
CA ILE A 108 11.46 -1.36 25.69
C ILE A 108 12.41 -2.32 24.98
N GLN A 109 11.89 -3.44 24.52
CA GLN A 109 12.59 -4.27 23.55
C GLN A 109 11.84 -4.17 22.23
N TYR A 110 12.54 -3.69 21.20
CA TYR A 110 11.98 -3.45 19.88
C TYR A 110 12.65 -4.36 18.87
N ASN A 111 11.85 -5.14 18.15
CA ASN A 111 12.30 -5.92 17.02
C ASN A 111 12.00 -5.15 15.73
N LYS A 112 13.04 -4.50 15.20
CA LYS A 112 12.94 -3.70 13.97
C LYS A 112 12.54 -4.52 12.74
N ALA A 113 12.86 -5.81 12.71
CA ALA A 113 12.61 -6.65 11.54
C ALA A 113 11.11 -6.91 11.35
N ASN A 114 10.35 -7.08 12.43
CA ASN A 114 8.91 -7.35 12.39
C ASN A 114 8.04 -6.17 12.83
N GLY A 115 8.63 -5.04 13.24
CA GLY A 115 7.87 -3.88 13.70
C GLY A 115 7.17 -4.12 15.05
N ASN A 116 7.57 -5.15 15.81
CA ASN A 116 6.94 -5.45 17.09
C ASN A 116 7.77 -4.86 18.24
N ALA A 117 7.10 -4.36 19.26
CA ALA A 117 7.74 -3.95 20.51
C ALA A 117 7.00 -4.53 21.71
N ILE A 118 7.74 -4.76 22.77
CA ILE A 118 7.23 -4.94 24.11
C ILE A 118 7.69 -3.76 24.97
N VAL A 119 6.75 -3.19 25.72
CA VAL A 119 6.98 -2.08 26.63
C VAL A 119 6.56 -2.50 28.02
N LEU A 120 7.49 -2.34 28.96
CA LEU A 120 7.33 -2.69 30.37
C LEU A 120 7.55 -1.44 31.21
N THR A 121 6.51 -1.02 31.93
CA THR A 121 6.59 0.16 32.80
C THR A 121 6.47 -0.24 34.26
N SER A 122 7.29 0.38 35.11
CA SER A 122 7.39 0.06 36.53
C SER A 122 7.37 1.32 37.40
N GLY A 123 7.03 1.17 38.69
CA GLY A 123 6.97 2.29 39.62
C GLY A 123 6.00 3.38 39.17
N ARG A 124 6.47 4.62 39.08
CA ARG A 124 5.66 5.78 38.63
C ARG A 124 5.32 5.75 37.14
N ALA A 125 6.10 5.07 36.31
CA ALA A 125 5.84 4.93 34.87
C ALA A 125 4.59 4.09 34.57
N ARG A 126 4.04 3.38 35.57
CA ARG A 126 2.79 2.61 35.46
C ARG A 126 1.56 3.45 35.14
N ILE A 127 1.60 4.77 35.34
CA ILE A 127 0.53 5.66 34.86
C ILE A 127 0.30 5.53 33.35
N TRP A 128 1.32 5.11 32.60
CA TRP A 128 1.22 4.81 31.18
C TRP A 128 0.20 3.69 30.85
N ALA A 129 -0.11 2.82 31.81
CA ALA A 129 -1.16 1.81 31.66
C ALA A 129 -2.52 2.43 31.33
N LEU A 130 -2.79 3.67 31.79
CA LEU A 130 -4.04 4.40 31.52
C LEU A 130 -4.20 4.90 30.08
N HIS A 131 -3.10 5.00 29.32
CA HIS A 131 -3.18 5.34 27.90
C HIS A 131 -3.70 4.12 27.11
N SER A 132 -4.19 4.29 25.89
CA SER A 132 -4.60 3.17 25.02
C SER A 132 -3.65 2.96 23.84
N SER A 133 -2.78 3.92 23.56
CA SER A 133 -1.90 3.94 22.39
C SER A 133 -0.65 4.77 22.62
N ILE A 134 0.35 4.54 21.77
CA ILE A 134 1.56 5.37 21.64
C ILE A 134 1.47 6.22 20.37
N LEU A 135 1.85 7.49 20.44
CA LEU A 135 1.91 8.37 19.29
C LEU A 135 3.36 8.43 18.75
N LEU A 136 3.56 8.01 17.50
CA LEU A 136 4.86 8.05 16.82
C LEU A 136 4.66 8.62 15.42
N ASP A 137 5.49 9.59 15.02
CA ASP A 137 5.42 10.20 13.67
C ASP A 137 4.02 10.74 13.32
N GLY A 138 3.27 11.25 14.31
CA GLY A 138 1.91 11.74 14.12
C GLY A 138 0.85 10.64 13.91
N ARG A 139 1.22 9.36 14.08
CA ARG A 139 0.33 8.19 13.99
C ARG A 139 0.17 7.53 15.36
N SER A 140 -1.04 7.07 15.66
CA SER A 140 -1.36 6.37 16.91
C SER A 140 -1.28 4.85 16.71
N PHE A 141 -0.52 4.16 17.57
CA PHE A 141 -0.38 2.71 17.58
C PHE A 141 -1.01 2.16 18.86
N MET A 142 -2.03 1.32 18.72
CA MET A 142 -2.79 0.79 19.84
C MET A 142 -1.96 -0.20 20.67
N LYS A 143 -2.09 -0.11 22.00
CA LYS A 143 -1.54 -1.12 22.92
C LYS A 143 -2.34 -2.42 22.77
N LYS A 144 -1.62 -3.53 22.76
CA LYS A 144 -2.18 -4.88 22.77
C LYS A 144 -1.77 -5.63 24.03
N ASP A 145 -2.65 -6.52 24.49
CA ASP A 145 -2.38 -7.40 25.63
C ASP A 145 -1.45 -8.57 25.27
N SER A 146 -1.37 -8.91 23.97
CA SER A 146 -0.46 -9.92 23.42
C SER A 146 -0.15 -9.66 21.95
N LEU A 147 0.93 -10.25 21.45
CA LEU A 147 1.26 -10.28 20.01
C LEU A 147 0.48 -11.39 19.30
N ALA A 148 0.21 -11.20 18.01
CA ALA A 148 -0.34 -12.22 17.13
C ALA A 148 0.57 -13.46 17.11
N CYS A 149 -0.04 -14.62 17.28
CA CYS A 149 0.65 -15.90 17.34
C CYS A 149 0.87 -16.44 15.92
N ARG A 150 1.92 -15.95 15.25
CA ARG A 150 2.26 -16.36 13.88
C ARG A 150 3.49 -17.26 13.84
N LEU A 151 3.33 -18.48 13.35
CA LEU A 151 4.41 -19.46 13.14
C LEU A 151 4.89 -19.40 11.70
N LEU A 152 6.20 -19.51 11.49
CA LEU A 152 6.82 -19.78 10.20
C LEU A 152 7.21 -21.26 10.14
N ILE A 153 6.64 -21.99 9.20
CA ILE A 153 7.05 -23.36 8.87
C ILE A 153 7.96 -23.28 7.65
N ARG A 154 9.26 -23.53 7.83
CA ARG A 154 10.25 -23.48 6.74
C ARG A 154 10.39 -24.82 6.04
N THR A 155 11.05 -24.77 4.88
CA THR A 155 11.49 -25.95 4.11
C THR A 155 10.35 -26.88 3.75
N VAL A 156 9.20 -26.32 3.39
CA VAL A 156 8.00 -27.07 3.00
C VAL A 156 8.19 -27.58 1.56
N PRO A 157 8.34 -28.90 1.33
CA PRO A 157 8.61 -29.43 0.00
C PRO A 157 7.40 -29.28 -0.94
N LYS A 158 7.67 -29.08 -2.23
CA LYS A 158 6.65 -29.09 -3.29
C LYS A 158 5.92 -30.44 -3.30
N GLY A 159 4.69 -30.46 -2.81
CA GLY A 159 3.86 -31.66 -2.70
C GLY A 159 3.21 -31.87 -1.33
N VAL A 160 3.71 -31.22 -0.27
CA VAL A 160 3.06 -31.27 1.04
C VAL A 160 1.81 -30.39 1.03
N SER A 161 0.64 -30.99 1.30
CA SER A 161 -0.63 -30.27 1.33
C SER A 161 -0.71 -29.32 2.53
N THR A 162 -1.09 -28.07 2.27
CA THR A 162 -1.37 -27.07 3.31
C THR A 162 -2.52 -27.49 4.23
N SER A 163 -3.46 -28.32 3.74
CA SER A 163 -4.52 -28.91 4.57
C SER A 163 -3.98 -29.93 5.57
N LEU A 164 -2.94 -30.70 5.21
CA LEU A 164 -2.29 -31.64 6.14
C LEU A 164 -1.56 -30.88 7.24
N ILE A 165 -0.89 -29.78 6.88
CA ILE A 165 -0.25 -28.88 7.85
C ILE A 165 -1.31 -28.26 8.76
N ARG A 166 -2.39 -27.69 8.21
CA ARG A 166 -3.46 -27.04 8.99
C ARG A 166 -4.09 -27.96 10.03
N ASN A 167 -4.40 -29.20 9.62
CA ASN A 167 -5.09 -30.17 10.47
C ASN A 167 -4.12 -31.04 11.29
N HIS A 168 -2.83 -30.67 11.34
CA HIS A 168 -1.85 -31.44 12.08
C HIS A 168 -2.15 -31.37 13.59
N LYS A 169 -2.13 -32.52 14.26
CA LYS A 169 -2.45 -32.69 15.69
C LYS A 169 -1.71 -31.74 16.64
N MET A 170 -0.54 -31.25 16.24
CA MET A 170 0.26 -30.30 17.01
C MET A 170 -0.43 -28.95 17.18
N PHE A 171 -1.21 -28.53 16.18
CA PHE A 171 -1.91 -27.25 16.20
C PHE A 171 -3.35 -27.38 16.72
N GLY A 172 -3.89 -28.61 16.80
CA GLY A 172 -5.29 -28.83 17.15
C GLY A 172 -6.23 -28.03 16.24
N ASP A 173 -7.26 -27.42 16.84
CA ASP A 173 -8.18 -26.51 16.15
C ASP A 173 -7.73 -25.03 16.20
N ALA A 174 -6.49 -24.76 16.62
CA ALA A 174 -6.03 -23.40 16.86
C ALA A 174 -5.66 -22.64 15.57
N VAL A 175 -5.52 -23.31 14.43
CA VAL A 175 -5.16 -22.64 13.17
C VAL A 175 -6.34 -21.81 12.66
N VAL A 176 -6.20 -20.48 12.76
CA VAL A 176 -7.19 -19.53 12.24
C VAL A 176 -6.92 -19.28 10.76
N LYS A 177 -5.67 -18.92 10.42
CA LYS A 177 -5.25 -18.58 9.06
C LYS A 177 -4.00 -19.34 8.66
N ILE A 178 -3.86 -19.61 7.36
CA ILE A 178 -2.70 -20.24 6.74
C ILE A 178 -2.31 -19.40 5.53
N PHE A 179 -1.03 -19.05 5.42
CA PHE A 179 -0.47 -18.28 4.31
C PHE A 179 0.64 -19.11 3.66
N PRO A 180 0.31 -19.88 2.61
CA PRO A 180 1.31 -20.63 1.86
C PRO A 180 2.38 -19.77 1.15
N SER A 181 3.46 -20.41 0.74
CA SER A 181 4.51 -19.85 -0.12
C SER A 181 5.25 -21.02 -0.79
N ASP A 182 6.11 -20.74 -1.76
CA ASP A 182 6.82 -21.77 -2.55
C ASP A 182 7.71 -22.68 -1.70
N GLU A 183 8.25 -22.19 -0.57
CA GLU A 183 9.19 -22.93 0.29
C GLU A 183 8.86 -22.86 1.80
N HIS A 184 7.80 -22.14 2.18
CA HIS A 184 7.42 -21.96 3.58
C HIS A 184 5.91 -21.75 3.72
N VAL A 185 5.39 -21.92 4.94
CA VAL A 185 3.98 -21.68 5.27
C VAL A 185 3.93 -20.87 6.56
N VAL A 186 3.13 -19.81 6.60
CA VAL A 186 2.85 -19.07 7.83
C VAL A 186 1.51 -19.50 8.41
N LEU A 187 1.45 -19.81 9.71
CA LEU A 187 0.21 -20.13 10.41
C LEU A 187 -0.12 -19.05 11.42
N GLU A 188 -1.37 -18.58 11.46
CA GLU A 188 -1.87 -17.76 12.56
C GLU A 188 -2.71 -18.62 13.51
N LEU A 189 -2.30 -18.66 14.78
CA LEU A 189 -2.93 -19.45 15.83
C LEU A 189 -3.79 -18.58 16.75
N SER A 190 -4.95 -19.07 17.16
CA SER A 190 -5.82 -18.44 18.17
C SER A 190 -5.36 -18.67 19.60
N ASP A 191 -4.60 -19.73 19.84
CA ASP A 191 -4.18 -20.17 21.17
C ASP A 191 -2.68 -19.93 21.38
N ARG A 192 -2.37 -19.06 22.34
CA ARG A 192 -0.99 -18.70 22.71
C ARG A 192 -0.20 -19.87 23.30
N SER A 193 -0.83 -20.71 24.10
CA SER A 193 -0.16 -21.87 24.71
C SER A 193 0.21 -22.91 23.67
N ILE A 194 -0.62 -23.10 22.65
CA ILE A 194 -0.29 -23.96 21.50
C ILE A 194 0.85 -23.34 20.69
N TYR A 195 0.80 -22.03 20.43
CA TYR A 195 1.87 -21.31 19.75
C TYR A 195 3.23 -21.45 20.46
N GLU A 196 3.30 -21.22 21.77
CA GLU A 196 4.54 -21.35 22.53
C GLU A 196 5.08 -22.77 22.52
N LYS A 197 4.22 -23.78 22.69
CA LYS A 197 4.61 -25.20 22.55
C LYS A 197 5.19 -25.50 21.16
N CYS A 198 4.65 -24.89 20.11
CA CYS A 198 5.15 -25.09 18.76
C CYS A 198 6.54 -24.50 18.57
N ILE A 199 6.78 -23.30 19.08
CA ILE A 199 8.10 -22.65 19.05
C ILE A 199 9.11 -23.45 19.86
N ASP A 200 8.75 -23.93 21.05
CA ASP A 200 9.65 -24.69 21.92
C ASP A 200 10.01 -26.06 21.32
N GLN A 201 9.08 -26.71 20.59
CA GLN A 201 9.39 -27.92 19.83
C GLN A 201 10.29 -27.64 18.62
N GLY A 202 10.10 -26.49 17.95
CA GLY A 202 10.94 -26.01 16.86
C GLY A 202 10.89 -26.82 15.56
N VAL A 203 10.17 -27.94 15.53
CA VAL A 203 9.97 -28.79 14.35
C VAL A 203 8.61 -29.46 14.38
N VAL A 204 8.06 -29.73 13.19
CA VAL A 204 6.85 -30.56 13.00
C VAL A 204 7.10 -31.62 11.94
N ARG A 205 6.68 -32.85 12.21
CA ARG A 205 6.72 -33.93 11.23
C ARG A 205 5.39 -34.01 10.50
N VAL A 206 5.41 -33.73 9.20
CA VAL A 206 4.24 -33.86 8.33
C VAL A 206 4.58 -34.91 7.28
N ASP A 207 3.85 -36.02 7.28
CA ASP A 207 4.17 -37.25 6.54
C ASP A 207 5.62 -37.73 6.78
N GLN A 208 6.44 -37.77 5.73
CA GLN A 208 7.85 -38.17 5.78
C GLN A 208 8.81 -36.99 5.99
N HIS A 209 8.29 -35.76 6.06
CA HIS A 209 9.09 -34.54 6.11
C HIS A 209 9.18 -33.97 7.52
N LEU A 210 10.38 -33.55 7.91
CA LEU A 210 10.62 -32.80 9.14
C LEU A 210 10.75 -31.32 8.76
N LEU A 211 9.77 -30.52 9.16
CA LEU A 211 9.67 -29.10 8.81
C LEU A 211 10.08 -28.26 10.02
N GLY A 212 10.92 -27.24 9.81
CA GLY A 212 11.33 -26.33 10.88
C GLY A 212 10.19 -25.38 11.26
N ILE A 213 9.98 -25.17 12.56
CA ILE A 213 9.06 -24.17 13.10
C ILE A 213 9.88 -23.05 13.73
N GLU A 214 9.59 -21.83 13.31
CA GLU A 214 10.20 -20.62 13.85
C GLU A 214 9.14 -19.56 14.15
N VAL A 215 9.55 -18.55 14.93
CA VAL A 215 8.77 -17.33 15.08
C VAL A 215 8.67 -16.65 13.72
N TYR A 216 7.45 -16.38 13.25
CA TYR A 216 7.28 -15.55 12.07
C TYR A 216 7.75 -14.14 12.39
N THR A 217 8.92 -13.80 11.87
CA THR A 217 9.34 -12.40 11.74
C THR A 217 8.92 -11.96 10.36
N PHE A 218 8.33 -10.77 10.22
CA PHE A 218 8.00 -10.17 8.93
C PHE A 218 9.30 -9.84 8.19
N THR A 219 10.08 -10.83 7.78
CA THR A 219 11.13 -10.67 6.78
C THR A 219 10.45 -10.67 5.42
N SER A 220 9.59 -9.69 5.17
CA SER A 220 9.41 -9.23 3.81
C SER A 220 10.26 -7.96 3.70
N ASN A 221 11.29 -8.02 2.87
CA ASN A 221 11.55 -6.83 2.09
C ASN A 221 10.42 -6.82 1.06
N PRO A 222 9.37 -5.98 1.21
CA PRO A 222 8.22 -6.01 0.30
C PRO A 222 8.64 -5.72 -1.14
N GLU A 223 9.84 -5.16 -1.33
CA GLU A 223 10.50 -4.98 -2.63
C GLU A 223 10.71 -6.29 -3.41
N ASN A 224 10.72 -7.46 -2.74
CA ASN A 224 11.02 -8.74 -3.38
C ASN A 224 9.83 -9.69 -3.57
N SER A 225 8.71 -9.48 -2.88
CA SER A 225 7.52 -10.32 -2.99
C SER A 225 6.61 -9.85 -4.14
N GLU A 226 6.15 -10.79 -4.96
CA GLU A 226 5.11 -10.54 -5.95
C GLU A 226 3.75 -10.37 -5.28
N ILE A 227 2.92 -9.47 -5.78
CA ILE A 227 1.53 -9.33 -5.34
C ILE A 227 0.75 -10.59 -5.72
N ASP A 228 0.04 -11.18 -4.78
CA ASP A 228 -0.70 -12.42 -4.99
C ASP A 228 -2.03 -12.46 -4.21
N ALA A 229 -2.72 -13.59 -4.29
CA ALA A 229 -4.00 -13.79 -3.61
C ALA A 229 -3.86 -13.70 -2.09
N GLU A 230 -2.81 -14.26 -1.54
CA GLU A 230 -2.65 -14.51 -0.10
C GLU A 230 -2.09 -13.30 0.64
N ASN A 231 -1.22 -12.54 -0.03
CA ASN A 231 -0.64 -11.33 0.52
C ASN A 231 -1.48 -10.07 0.30
N TRP A 232 -2.44 -10.11 -0.64
CA TRP A 232 -3.24 -8.94 -0.97
C TRP A 232 -4.68 -9.25 -1.39
N TYR A 233 -4.91 -9.91 -2.53
CA TYR A 233 -6.24 -9.87 -3.17
C TYR A 233 -7.37 -10.54 -2.36
N GLU A 234 -7.07 -11.61 -1.62
CA GLU A 234 -8.05 -12.39 -0.84
C GLU A 234 -7.94 -12.12 0.67
N THR A 235 -6.99 -11.29 1.08
CA THR A 235 -6.71 -10.95 2.48
C THR A 235 -6.87 -9.45 2.73
N GLU A 236 -5.81 -8.67 2.61
CA GLU A 236 -5.83 -7.25 2.97
C GLU A 236 -6.79 -6.44 2.10
N MET A 237 -6.81 -6.67 0.78
CA MET A 237 -7.67 -5.95 -0.16
C MET A 237 -9.16 -6.06 0.21
N VAL A 238 -9.60 -7.20 0.76
CA VAL A 238 -11.04 -7.44 1.00
C VAL A 238 -11.60 -6.62 2.17
N ASP A 239 -10.72 -6.12 3.04
CA ASP A 239 -11.08 -5.31 4.20
C ASP A 239 -11.19 -3.81 3.85
N HIS A 240 -10.87 -3.44 2.60
CA HIS A 240 -10.87 -2.06 2.15
C HIS A 240 -12.08 -1.71 1.28
N LYS A 241 -12.45 -0.43 1.32
CA LYS A 241 -13.35 0.17 0.35
C LYS A 241 -12.54 0.69 -0.85
N PRO A 242 -13.13 0.80 -2.05
CA PRO A 242 -12.45 1.38 -3.22
C PRO A 242 -12.17 2.87 -3.03
N ASP A 243 -11.07 3.17 -2.36
CA ASP A 243 -10.54 4.50 -2.13
C ASP A 243 -9.04 4.38 -1.81
N ILE A 244 -8.20 5.04 -2.61
CA ILE A 244 -6.75 5.03 -2.37
C ILE A 244 -6.33 5.91 -1.20
N MET A 245 -7.13 6.89 -0.76
CA MET A 245 -6.71 7.91 0.21
C MET A 245 -6.16 7.34 1.54
N PRO A 246 -6.75 6.28 2.14
CA PRO A 246 -6.18 5.63 3.33
C PRO A 246 -4.76 5.07 3.12
N PHE A 247 -4.40 4.71 1.89
CA PHE A 247 -3.05 4.23 1.58
C PHE A 247 -2.09 5.38 1.33
N ILE A 248 -2.55 6.48 0.72
CA ILE A 248 -1.72 7.66 0.47
C ILE A 248 -1.19 8.25 1.78
N SER A 249 -2.02 8.25 2.84
CA SER A 249 -1.62 8.67 4.19
C SER A 249 -0.65 7.68 4.86
N ASN A 250 -0.51 6.47 4.32
CA ASN A 250 0.47 5.46 4.71
C ASN A 250 1.47 5.09 3.57
N PRO A 251 2.43 5.97 3.19
CA PRO A 251 3.35 5.69 2.08
C PRO A 251 4.24 4.45 2.26
N GLN A 252 4.33 3.93 3.48
CA GLN A 252 5.12 2.76 3.85
C GLN A 252 4.34 1.44 3.66
N HIS A 253 3.06 1.53 3.27
CA HIS A 253 2.21 0.37 3.05
C HIS A 253 2.82 -0.61 2.03
N PRO A 254 2.83 -1.94 2.30
CA PRO A 254 3.42 -2.95 1.41
C PRO A 254 2.94 -2.91 -0.05
N ILE A 255 1.65 -2.58 -0.27
CA ILE A 255 1.06 -2.40 -1.61
C ILE A 255 1.88 -1.52 -2.58
N PHE A 256 2.54 -0.48 -2.07
CA PHE A 256 3.37 0.40 -2.90
C PHE A 256 4.66 -0.29 -3.34
N GLN A 257 5.09 -1.34 -2.65
CA GLN A 257 6.38 -2.01 -2.79
C GLN A 257 6.31 -3.36 -3.49
N PHE A 258 5.15 -4.05 -3.48
CA PHE A 258 5.00 -5.35 -4.14
C PHE A 258 5.41 -5.31 -5.62
N LYS A 259 6.07 -6.39 -6.07
CA LYS A 259 6.31 -6.65 -7.49
C LYS A 259 4.97 -6.97 -8.16
N TRP A 260 4.71 -6.34 -9.29
CA TRP A 260 3.46 -6.55 -10.01
C TRP A 260 3.42 -7.93 -10.68
N ASN A 261 2.38 -8.71 -10.43
CA ASN A 261 2.13 -9.98 -11.11
C ASN A 261 0.86 -9.88 -11.98
N PRO A 262 1.01 -9.71 -13.31
CA PRO A 262 -0.13 -9.54 -14.20
C PRO A 262 -0.98 -10.81 -14.32
N ARG A 263 -0.38 -12.00 -14.15
CA ARG A 263 -1.09 -13.28 -14.23
C ARG A 263 -2.11 -13.39 -13.09
N VAL A 264 -1.67 -13.12 -11.86
CA VAL A 264 -2.56 -13.22 -10.69
C VAL A 264 -3.65 -12.14 -10.74
N PHE A 265 -3.33 -10.92 -11.19
CA PHE A 265 -4.37 -9.91 -11.43
C PHE A 265 -5.44 -10.41 -12.42
N LEU A 266 -5.03 -11.03 -13.54
CA LEU A 266 -5.98 -11.56 -14.53
C LEU A 266 -6.81 -12.72 -14.00
N GLU A 267 -6.20 -13.61 -13.21
CA GLU A 267 -6.92 -14.69 -12.52
C GLU A 267 -8.02 -14.11 -11.62
N GLN A 268 -7.66 -13.13 -10.78
CA GLN A 268 -8.61 -12.45 -9.89
C GLN A 268 -9.67 -11.68 -10.67
N LEU A 269 -9.31 -10.98 -11.76
CA LEU A 269 -10.27 -10.25 -12.59
C LEU A 269 -11.28 -11.19 -13.25
N ARG A 270 -10.85 -12.37 -13.71
CA ARG A 270 -11.75 -13.37 -14.33
C ARG A 270 -12.80 -13.88 -13.34
N LEU A 271 -12.42 -14.12 -12.07
CA LEU A 271 -13.36 -14.55 -11.02
C LEU A 271 -14.54 -13.58 -10.86
N TRP A 272 -14.31 -12.28 -11.05
CA TRP A 272 -15.29 -11.22 -10.82
C TRP A 272 -15.86 -10.60 -12.10
N THR A 273 -15.59 -11.21 -13.26
CA THR A 273 -16.11 -10.78 -14.58
C THR A 273 -17.09 -11.81 -15.17
N SER A 274 -17.33 -12.94 -14.49
CA SER A 274 -18.21 -14.01 -14.98
C SER A 274 -19.70 -13.62 -15.00
N ASN A 275 -20.40 -13.97 -16.08
CA ASN A 275 -21.84 -13.82 -16.25
C ASN A 275 -22.64 -14.99 -15.65
N GLU A 276 -22.31 -15.45 -14.44
CA GLU A 276 -23.12 -16.45 -13.77
C GLU A 276 -24.52 -15.89 -13.49
N ARG A 277 -25.55 -16.49 -14.11
CA ARG A 277 -26.95 -16.19 -13.79
C ARG A 277 -27.34 -16.92 -12.51
N LYS A 278 -27.68 -16.17 -11.46
CA LYS A 278 -28.31 -16.71 -10.26
C LYS A 278 -29.80 -16.96 -10.55
N THR A 279 -30.37 -17.99 -9.92
CA THR A 279 -31.78 -18.40 -10.11
C THR A 279 -32.78 -17.37 -9.56
N ASN A 280 -32.35 -16.51 -8.63
CA ASN A 280 -33.17 -15.49 -7.97
C ASN A 280 -32.67 -14.08 -8.30
N GLU A 281 -33.58 -13.19 -8.69
CA GLU A 281 -33.32 -11.80 -9.06
C GLU A 281 -32.66 -10.99 -7.93
N LYS A 282 -33.06 -11.20 -6.67
CA LYS A 282 -32.42 -10.52 -5.52
C LYS A 282 -30.97 -10.94 -5.31
N ASP A 283 -30.67 -12.22 -5.55
CA ASP A 283 -29.32 -12.76 -5.40
C ASP A 283 -28.44 -12.37 -6.59
N GLN A 284 -29.02 -12.24 -7.78
CA GLN A 284 -28.37 -11.68 -8.96
C GLN A 284 -27.89 -10.24 -8.71
N VAL A 285 -28.77 -9.36 -8.21
CA VAL A 285 -28.41 -7.96 -7.91
C VAL A 285 -27.32 -7.84 -6.86
N LYS A 286 -27.36 -8.68 -5.81
CA LYS A 286 -26.29 -8.71 -4.79
C LYS A 286 -24.97 -9.18 -5.37
N PHE A 287 -24.99 -10.22 -6.20
CA PHE A 287 -23.81 -10.77 -6.86
C PHE A 287 -23.17 -9.75 -7.83
N GLU A 288 -23.97 -9.04 -8.61
CA GLU A 288 -23.49 -7.97 -9.51
C GLU A 288 -22.84 -6.83 -8.73
N LYS A 289 -23.43 -6.41 -7.60
CA LYS A 289 -22.83 -5.40 -6.71
C LYS A 289 -21.49 -5.87 -6.15
N LEU A 290 -21.38 -7.14 -5.75
CA LEU A 290 -20.13 -7.72 -5.27
C LEU A 290 -19.07 -7.77 -6.38
N CYS A 291 -19.44 -8.22 -7.59
CA CYS A 291 -18.54 -8.23 -8.74
C CYS A 291 -18.04 -6.82 -9.07
N ASN A 292 -18.94 -5.82 -9.07
CA ASN A 292 -18.56 -4.42 -9.23
C ASN A 292 -17.56 -3.98 -8.16
N LEU A 293 -17.87 -4.21 -6.88
CA LEU A 293 -16.99 -3.84 -5.78
C LEU A 293 -15.60 -4.47 -5.94
N LYS A 294 -15.52 -5.75 -6.29
CA LYS A 294 -14.25 -6.47 -6.48
C LYS A 294 -13.46 -5.93 -7.67
N ARG A 295 -14.11 -5.65 -8.81
CA ARG A 295 -13.46 -5.02 -9.98
C ARG A 295 -12.87 -3.65 -9.63
N HIS A 296 -13.59 -2.86 -8.83
CA HIS A 296 -13.10 -1.57 -8.35
C HIS A 296 -11.87 -1.73 -7.45
N LEU A 297 -11.88 -2.66 -6.49
CA LEU A 297 -10.71 -2.95 -5.65
C LEU A 297 -9.49 -3.44 -6.45
N LEU A 298 -9.71 -4.27 -7.48
CA LEU A 298 -8.64 -4.72 -8.38
C LEU A 298 -8.01 -3.55 -9.15
N ARG A 299 -8.82 -2.64 -9.70
CA ARG A 299 -8.31 -1.44 -10.40
C ARG A 299 -7.66 -0.44 -9.46
N MET A 300 -8.18 -0.28 -8.25
CA MET A 300 -7.56 0.50 -7.17
C MET A 300 -6.16 -0.04 -6.85
N THR A 301 -6.02 -1.37 -6.76
CA THR A 301 -4.74 -2.07 -6.54
C THR A 301 -3.70 -1.72 -7.60
N VAL A 302 -4.09 -1.72 -8.88
CA VAL A 302 -3.23 -1.29 -9.99
C VAL A 302 -2.75 0.14 -9.76
N MET A 303 -3.66 1.05 -9.39
CA MET A 303 -3.31 2.46 -9.16
C MET A 303 -2.33 2.63 -8.00
N LEU A 304 -2.57 1.96 -6.87
CA LEU A 304 -1.67 1.99 -5.70
C LEU A 304 -0.26 1.53 -6.10
N ASN A 305 -0.15 0.43 -6.85
CA ASN A 305 1.13 -0.06 -7.34
C ASN A 305 1.78 0.92 -8.33
N THR A 306 1.02 1.51 -9.25
CA THR A 306 1.47 2.58 -10.17
C THR A 306 2.03 3.79 -9.42
N ILE A 307 1.36 4.25 -8.37
CA ILE A 307 1.85 5.34 -7.52
C ILE A 307 3.19 4.94 -6.86
N GLY A 308 3.28 3.72 -6.32
CA GLY A 308 4.51 3.21 -5.72
C GLY A 308 5.69 3.18 -6.70
N VAL A 309 5.44 2.72 -7.93
CA VAL A 309 6.43 2.71 -9.03
C VAL A 309 6.88 4.12 -9.41
N VAL A 310 5.96 5.06 -9.57
CA VAL A 310 6.27 6.46 -9.91
C VAL A 310 7.05 7.15 -8.79
N LYS A 311 6.71 6.88 -7.52
CA LYS A 311 7.45 7.39 -6.36
C LYS A 311 8.90 6.88 -6.35
N ARG A 312 9.09 5.58 -6.62
CA ARG A 312 10.44 4.97 -6.77
C ARG A 312 11.21 5.50 -7.98
N GLY A 313 10.51 5.86 -9.05
CA GLY A 313 11.11 6.32 -10.31
C GLY A 313 11.60 5.21 -11.24
N PHE A 314 11.34 3.94 -10.92
CA PHE A 314 11.67 2.79 -11.76
C PHE A 314 10.78 1.57 -11.46
N TYR A 315 10.77 0.61 -12.37
CA TYR A 315 10.24 -0.74 -12.16
C TYR A 315 11.22 -1.79 -12.72
N ARG A 316 11.00 -3.06 -12.40
CA ARG A 316 11.84 -4.18 -12.87
C ARG A 316 11.02 -5.16 -13.70
N ILE A 317 11.66 -5.73 -14.74
CA ILE A 317 11.18 -6.89 -15.49
C ILE A 317 12.31 -7.92 -15.48
N GLY A 318 12.13 -9.02 -14.74
CA GLY A 318 13.24 -9.89 -14.37
C GLY A 318 14.34 -9.08 -13.66
N ASP A 319 15.59 -9.23 -14.11
CA ASP A 319 16.74 -8.50 -13.57
C ASP A 319 16.91 -7.09 -14.17
N LYS A 320 16.14 -6.75 -15.22
CA LYS A 320 16.26 -5.46 -15.91
C LYS A 320 15.51 -4.37 -15.15
N GLU A 321 16.25 -3.36 -14.70
CA GLU A 321 15.69 -2.11 -14.18
C GLU A 321 15.33 -1.16 -15.33
N ILE A 322 14.12 -0.62 -15.32
CA ILE A 322 13.61 0.34 -16.30
C ILE A 322 13.26 1.63 -15.56
N LYS A 323 14.00 2.70 -15.88
CA LYS A 323 13.82 4.02 -15.25
C LYS A 323 12.70 4.83 -15.89
N LEU A 324 11.92 5.49 -15.05
CA LEU A 324 10.94 6.50 -15.45
C LEU A 324 11.62 7.87 -15.59
N LYS A 325 11.02 8.75 -16.40
CA LYS A 325 11.51 10.13 -16.63
C LYS A 325 10.43 11.15 -16.26
N PRO A 326 10.12 11.31 -14.95
CA PRO A 326 9.01 12.14 -14.49
C PRO A 326 9.28 13.65 -14.59
N ASP A 327 10.53 14.05 -14.76
CA ASP A 327 11.04 15.43 -14.85
C ASP A 327 10.62 16.18 -16.13
N ARG A 328 9.95 15.49 -17.06
CA ARG A 328 9.57 16.03 -18.38
C ARG A 328 8.16 16.60 -18.42
N LEU A 329 7.41 16.50 -17.32
CA LEU A 329 6.00 16.91 -17.31
C LEU A 329 5.85 18.41 -17.43
N LYS A 330 5.17 18.83 -18.50
CA LYS A 330 4.71 20.20 -18.71
C LYS A 330 3.18 20.19 -18.87
N THR A 331 2.50 20.96 -18.02
CA THR A 331 1.04 21.09 -18.00
C THR A 331 0.67 22.53 -18.35
N ILE A 332 -0.28 22.72 -19.27
CA ILE A 332 -0.78 24.04 -19.67
C ILE A 332 -2.31 24.02 -19.58
N LEU A 333 -2.84 24.91 -18.74
CA LEU A 333 -4.27 25.14 -18.57
C LEU A 333 -4.76 26.20 -19.57
N TYR A 334 -5.84 25.87 -20.27
CA TYR A 334 -6.59 26.78 -21.12
C TYR A 334 -8.03 26.92 -20.57
N ASP A 335 -8.50 28.15 -20.38
CA ASP A 335 -9.88 28.48 -19.99
C ASP A 335 -10.59 29.32 -21.08
N HIS A 336 -11.79 29.82 -20.80
CA HIS A 336 -12.54 30.67 -21.73
C HIS A 336 -11.87 32.02 -22.06
N LYS A 337 -10.88 32.47 -21.26
CA LYS A 337 -10.13 33.72 -21.48
C LYS A 337 -8.85 33.48 -22.26
N SER A 338 -8.30 32.27 -22.19
CA SER A 338 -7.12 31.86 -22.94
C SER A 338 -7.30 32.14 -24.42
N LYS A 339 -6.29 32.75 -25.02
CA LYS A 339 -6.18 32.84 -26.48
C LYS A 339 -5.02 31.99 -26.93
N LEU A 340 -5.25 31.24 -28.00
CA LEU A 340 -4.19 30.52 -28.68
C LEU A 340 -3.48 31.48 -29.63
N GLN A 341 -2.16 31.35 -29.75
CA GLN A 341 -1.41 32.17 -30.69
C GLN A 341 -2.06 32.07 -32.07
N ARG A 342 -2.44 33.23 -32.64
CA ARG A 342 -2.76 33.27 -34.06
C ARG A 342 -1.53 32.77 -34.80
N GLY A 343 -1.71 31.74 -35.62
CA GLY A 343 -0.67 31.27 -36.53
C GLY A 343 -0.13 32.43 -37.37
N LYS A 344 1.04 32.23 -37.97
CA LYS A 344 1.70 33.23 -38.81
C LYS A 344 0.69 33.84 -39.80
N THR A 345 0.62 35.17 -39.90
CA THR A 345 -0.20 35.83 -40.92
C THR A 345 0.29 35.37 -42.30
N MET A 346 -0.52 34.56 -42.99
CA MET A 346 -0.22 34.04 -44.31
C MET A 346 -0.93 34.89 -45.37
N SER A 347 -0.27 35.17 -46.50
CA SER A 347 -0.97 35.75 -47.65
C SER A 347 -2.02 34.76 -48.16
N LEU A 348 -3.09 35.27 -48.78
CA LEU A 348 -4.17 34.43 -49.33
C LEU A 348 -3.64 33.35 -50.29
N SER A 349 -2.56 33.65 -51.03
CA SER A 349 -1.87 32.73 -51.92
C SER A 349 -1.16 31.56 -51.22
N HIS A 350 -0.63 31.78 -50.00
CA HIS A 350 -0.08 30.71 -49.17
C HIS A 350 -1.18 30.01 -48.36
N ALA A 351 -2.30 30.67 -48.06
CA ALA A 351 -3.43 30.06 -47.37
C ALA A 351 -4.12 28.96 -48.20
N THR A 352 -4.00 29.03 -49.53
CA THR A 352 -4.42 27.96 -50.46
C THR A 352 -3.41 26.83 -50.60
N GLU A 353 -2.17 27.01 -50.13
CA GLU A 353 -1.21 25.92 -49.97
C GLU A 353 -1.50 25.20 -48.66
N PHE A 354 -2.43 24.25 -48.69
CA PHE A 354 -2.67 23.40 -47.54
C PHE A 354 -1.34 22.72 -47.16
N PRO A 355 -0.91 22.78 -45.88
CA PRO A 355 0.36 22.20 -45.45
C PRO A 355 0.43 20.69 -45.68
N TYR A 356 -0.73 20.05 -45.89
CA TYR A 356 -0.89 18.66 -46.25
C TYR A 356 -1.91 18.52 -47.38
N LYS A 357 -1.65 17.59 -48.31
CA LYS A 357 -2.53 17.34 -49.47
C LYS A 357 -3.92 16.81 -49.07
N SER A 358 -4.00 16.08 -47.96
CA SER A 358 -5.24 15.51 -47.44
C SER A 358 -5.09 15.09 -45.97
N THR A 359 -6.21 14.99 -45.25
CA THR A 359 -6.29 14.39 -43.91
C THR A 359 -6.78 12.96 -44.03
N SER A 360 -6.03 12.00 -43.49
CA SER A 360 -6.49 10.62 -43.37
C SER A 360 -7.28 10.43 -42.09
N VAL A 361 -8.51 9.92 -42.19
CA VAL A 361 -9.39 9.64 -41.05
C VAL A 361 -9.69 8.14 -41.05
N SER A 362 -9.50 7.50 -39.90
CA SER A 362 -9.78 6.07 -39.70
C SER A 362 -10.49 5.85 -38.38
N VAL A 363 -11.46 4.94 -38.36
CA VAL A 363 -12.11 4.46 -37.14
C VAL A 363 -11.61 3.05 -36.87
N VAL A 364 -11.07 2.83 -35.68
CA VAL A 364 -10.52 1.53 -35.25
C VAL A 364 -11.07 1.19 -33.87
N ASN A 365 -11.37 -0.10 -33.66
CA ASN A 365 -11.76 -0.62 -32.36
C ASN A 365 -10.51 -1.02 -31.58
N GLU A 366 -9.78 -0.05 -31.03
CA GLU A 366 -8.49 -0.26 -30.40
C GLU A 366 -8.24 0.75 -29.26
N ASP A 367 -7.45 0.36 -28.27
CA ASP A 367 -7.05 1.22 -27.16
C ASP A 367 -6.23 2.43 -27.65
N CYS A 368 -6.57 3.62 -27.13
CA CYS A 368 -5.97 4.87 -27.60
C CYS A 368 -4.45 4.93 -27.44
N LEU A 369 -3.87 4.29 -26.41
CA LEU A 369 -2.42 4.25 -26.22
C LEU A 369 -1.74 3.23 -27.13
N ILE A 370 -2.44 2.17 -27.55
CA ILE A 370 -1.97 1.25 -28.58
C ILE A 370 -1.94 1.95 -29.95
N VAL A 371 -3.00 2.69 -30.30
CA VAL A 371 -3.02 3.52 -31.52
C VAL A 371 -1.91 4.58 -31.47
N TYR A 372 -1.72 5.25 -30.32
CA TYR A 372 -0.65 6.21 -30.11
C TYR A 372 0.73 5.59 -30.39
N LYS A 373 1.02 4.43 -29.80
CA LYS A 373 2.27 3.70 -30.02
C LYS A 373 2.49 3.36 -31.50
N ASN A 374 1.44 2.88 -32.17
CA ASN A 374 1.50 2.54 -33.59
C ASN A 374 1.80 3.75 -34.47
N LEU A 375 1.25 4.92 -34.14
CA LEU A 375 1.53 6.18 -34.84
C LEU A 375 2.96 6.67 -34.59
N VAL A 376 3.45 6.59 -33.34
CA VAL A 376 4.85 6.91 -33.01
C VAL A 376 5.82 6.01 -33.78
N ASN A 377 5.54 4.70 -33.86
CA ASN A 377 6.35 3.75 -34.63
C ASN A 377 6.39 4.06 -36.14
N LYS A 378 5.39 4.77 -36.66
CA LYS A 378 5.34 5.28 -38.04
C LYS A 378 6.05 6.64 -38.20
N GLY A 379 6.70 7.15 -37.16
CA GLY A 379 7.38 8.44 -37.15
C GLY A 379 6.45 9.64 -36.95
N CYS A 380 5.19 9.42 -36.54
CA CYS A 380 4.27 10.51 -36.23
C CYS A 380 4.51 11.07 -34.82
N ARG A 381 3.98 12.27 -34.54
CA ARG A 381 3.94 12.89 -33.21
C ARG A 381 2.50 13.06 -32.74
N PRO A 382 1.84 11.98 -32.31
CA PRO A 382 0.42 12.02 -31.94
C PRO A 382 0.18 12.76 -30.61
N VAL A 383 -1.05 13.22 -30.43
CA VAL A 383 -1.62 13.71 -29.17
C VAL A 383 -2.85 12.86 -28.86
N VAL A 384 -3.01 12.41 -27.62
CA VAL A 384 -4.18 11.64 -27.19
C VAL A 384 -5.22 12.57 -26.55
N LEU A 385 -6.49 12.42 -26.93
CA LEU A 385 -7.60 13.06 -26.21
C LEU A 385 -7.90 12.27 -24.94
N ASN A 386 -7.69 12.86 -23.77
CA ASN A 386 -8.24 12.38 -22.50
C ASN A 386 -9.69 12.87 -22.38
N MET A 387 -10.64 11.93 -22.35
CA MET A 387 -12.07 12.20 -22.18
C MET A 387 -12.36 12.52 -20.71
N ALA A 388 -11.95 13.71 -20.30
CA ALA A 388 -11.79 14.06 -18.90
C ALA A 388 -13.11 14.23 -18.16
N ASN A 389 -13.09 13.96 -16.86
CA ASN A 389 -14.12 14.38 -15.94
C ASN A 389 -14.00 15.88 -15.66
N ALA A 390 -15.12 16.62 -15.64
CA ALA A 390 -15.09 18.07 -15.45
C ALA A 390 -14.70 18.50 -14.02
N THR A 391 -14.96 17.66 -13.01
CA THR A 391 -14.89 18.06 -11.60
C THR A 391 -13.69 17.48 -10.88
N SER A 392 -13.20 16.31 -11.29
CA SER A 392 -12.16 15.56 -10.60
C SER A 392 -11.08 15.09 -11.58
N PRO A 393 -9.79 15.35 -11.30
CA PRO A 393 -8.71 14.85 -12.15
C PRO A 393 -8.72 13.32 -12.18
N GLY A 394 -8.66 12.74 -13.38
CA GLY A 394 -8.62 11.30 -13.54
C GLY A 394 -9.95 10.59 -13.27
N GLY A 395 -11.05 11.34 -13.11
CA GLY A 395 -12.37 10.78 -12.86
C GLY A 395 -12.42 9.91 -11.59
N GLY A 396 -12.80 8.66 -11.76
CA GLY A 396 -12.95 7.70 -10.67
C GLY A 396 -11.73 6.81 -10.41
N TYR A 397 -10.54 7.17 -10.90
CA TYR A 397 -9.37 6.29 -10.84
C TYR A 397 -8.97 5.91 -9.40
N LYS A 398 -9.18 6.83 -8.44
CA LYS A 398 -8.99 6.62 -6.99
C LYS A 398 -9.91 5.54 -6.41
N ARG A 399 -11.03 5.26 -7.07
CA ARG A 399 -12.06 4.29 -6.66
C ARG A 399 -12.12 3.06 -7.55
N GLY A 400 -11.23 2.94 -8.53
CA GLY A 400 -11.18 1.81 -9.45
C GLY A 400 -12.21 1.84 -10.58
N ASP A 401 -12.71 3.02 -10.97
CA ASP A 401 -13.62 3.14 -12.11
C ASP A 401 -12.89 2.80 -13.43
N GLY A 402 -13.63 2.37 -14.45
CA GLY A 402 -13.09 1.65 -15.61
C GLY A 402 -13.10 2.37 -16.95
N ALA A 403 -13.24 3.70 -17.01
CA ALA A 403 -13.30 4.40 -18.29
C ALA A 403 -11.90 4.74 -18.84
N GLN A 404 -11.88 5.47 -19.97
CA GLN A 404 -10.67 5.79 -20.72
C GLN A 404 -9.71 6.64 -19.88
N GLU A 405 -10.21 7.69 -19.23
CA GLU A 405 -9.41 8.57 -18.39
C GLU A 405 -8.72 7.80 -17.25
N GLU A 406 -9.47 6.97 -16.51
CA GLU A 406 -8.90 6.21 -15.39
C GLU A 406 -7.83 5.23 -15.85
N THR A 407 -7.99 4.68 -17.05
CA THR A 407 -7.01 3.77 -17.66
C THR A 407 -5.71 4.51 -18.02
N LEU A 408 -5.81 5.75 -18.52
CA LEU A 408 -4.62 6.60 -18.74
C LEU A 408 -3.87 6.82 -17.43
N PHE A 409 -4.59 7.13 -16.35
CA PHE A 409 -4.00 7.35 -15.02
C PHE A 409 -3.34 6.10 -14.45
N ARG A 410 -3.98 4.93 -14.55
CA ARG A 410 -3.41 3.66 -14.06
C ARG A 410 -2.15 3.23 -14.81
N ARG A 411 -2.03 3.58 -16.09
CA ARG A 411 -0.95 3.10 -16.98
C ARG A 411 0.24 4.05 -17.11
N SER A 412 0.18 5.22 -16.49
CA SER A 412 1.16 6.28 -16.67
C SER A 412 1.40 7.08 -15.38
N ASN A 413 2.21 8.12 -15.48
CA ASN A 413 2.40 9.10 -14.41
C ASN A 413 1.48 10.32 -14.51
N TYR A 414 0.36 10.23 -15.23
CA TYR A 414 -0.53 11.38 -15.50
C TYR A 414 -1.07 12.06 -14.24
N PHE A 415 -1.27 11.31 -13.15
CA PHE A 415 -1.70 11.87 -11.87
C PHE A 415 -0.73 12.95 -11.34
N GLN A 416 0.58 12.87 -11.63
CA GLN A 416 1.53 13.91 -11.20
C GLN A 416 1.26 15.27 -11.88
N SER A 417 0.68 15.25 -13.09
CA SER A 417 0.33 16.46 -13.83
C SER A 417 -0.96 17.08 -13.32
N LEU A 418 -2.02 16.27 -13.19
CA LEU A 418 -3.39 16.76 -13.00
C LEU A 418 -3.93 16.66 -11.56
N ASP A 419 -3.42 15.74 -10.74
CA ASP A 419 -3.93 15.51 -9.39
C ASP A 419 -3.04 16.14 -8.33
N LEU A 420 -3.37 17.39 -7.96
CA LEU A 420 -2.62 18.16 -6.97
C LEU A 420 -2.62 17.53 -5.57
N GLU A 421 -3.61 16.70 -5.23
CA GLU A 421 -3.65 16.02 -3.92
C GLU A 421 -2.59 14.93 -3.81
N LEU A 422 -2.16 14.37 -4.95
CA LEU A 422 -1.11 13.35 -5.02
C LEU A 422 0.24 13.91 -5.46
N ASP A 423 0.35 15.23 -5.60
CA ASP A 423 1.60 15.89 -5.94
C ASP A 423 2.62 15.68 -4.80
N ASP A 424 3.69 14.95 -5.09
CA ASP A 424 4.78 14.68 -4.15
C ASP A 424 5.79 15.84 -4.07
N GLY A 425 5.46 16.99 -4.67
CA GLY A 425 6.30 18.19 -4.69
C GLY A 425 7.45 18.11 -5.68
N LYS A 426 7.48 17.07 -6.54
CA LYS A 426 8.42 17.01 -7.65
C LYS A 426 8.12 18.11 -8.66
N PRO A 427 9.14 18.69 -9.32
CA PRO A 427 8.95 19.81 -10.21
C PRO A 427 8.21 19.38 -11.49
N THR A 428 6.88 19.48 -11.48
CA THR A 428 6.08 19.53 -12.72
C THR A 428 5.90 20.99 -13.10
N ALA A 429 6.27 21.35 -14.34
CA ALA A 429 6.09 22.71 -14.80
C ALA A 429 4.61 22.91 -15.19
N ARG A 430 3.86 23.68 -14.40
CA ARG A 430 2.44 23.97 -14.64
C ARG A 430 2.30 25.44 -15.04
N PHE A 431 1.53 25.68 -16.09
CA PHE A 431 1.30 27.00 -16.65
C PHE A 431 -0.18 27.24 -16.91
N TYR A 432 -0.58 28.50 -16.84
CA TYR A 432 -1.84 29.02 -17.34
C TYR A 432 -1.57 29.82 -18.61
N CYS A 433 -2.35 29.56 -19.67
CA CYS A 433 -2.31 30.36 -20.87
C CYS A 433 -3.26 31.57 -20.72
N ASN A 434 -2.72 32.77 -20.63
CA ASN A 434 -3.53 33.96 -20.45
C ASN A 434 -4.18 34.45 -21.78
N SER A 435 -4.94 35.54 -21.70
CA SER A 435 -5.63 36.12 -22.86
C SER A 435 -4.70 36.80 -23.88
N ASN A 436 -3.42 36.97 -23.54
CA ASN A 436 -2.37 37.49 -24.41
C ASN A 436 -1.52 36.39 -25.05
N CYS A 437 -1.86 35.11 -24.82
CA CYS A 437 -1.12 33.92 -25.24
C CYS A 437 0.21 33.70 -24.49
N ASP A 438 0.40 34.35 -23.34
CA ASP A 438 1.58 34.14 -22.50
C ASP A 438 1.35 32.99 -21.51
N LEU A 439 2.43 32.28 -21.20
CA LEU A 439 2.41 31.19 -20.22
C LEU A 439 2.85 31.73 -18.85
N GLU A 440 1.91 31.82 -17.93
CA GLU A 440 2.14 32.21 -16.55
C GLU A 440 2.28 30.98 -15.67
N PRO A 441 3.30 30.86 -14.80
CA PRO A 441 3.43 29.72 -13.89
C PRO A 441 2.21 29.62 -12.96
N LEU A 442 1.64 28.41 -12.84
CA LEU A 442 0.62 28.11 -11.85
C LEU A 442 1.30 27.84 -10.49
N GLY A 443 0.84 28.52 -9.44
CA GLY A 443 1.23 28.29 -8.07
C GLY A 443 0.64 27.01 -7.49
N LYS A 444 1.21 26.53 -6.36
CA LYS A 444 0.73 25.32 -5.67
C LYS A 444 -0.72 25.42 -5.15
N GLY A 445 -1.26 26.62 -5.00
CA GLY A 445 -2.63 26.87 -4.56
C GLY A 445 -3.64 27.05 -5.70
N ASP A 446 -3.18 27.13 -6.95
CA ASP A 446 -4.05 27.35 -8.08
C ASP A 446 -4.79 26.07 -8.45
N ARG A 447 -6.10 26.22 -8.68
CA ARG A 447 -6.97 25.10 -9.02
C ARG A 447 -6.99 24.88 -10.52
N MET A 448 -6.69 23.66 -10.95
CA MET A 448 -6.93 23.21 -12.34
C MET A 448 -8.34 22.63 -12.53
N TYR A 449 -8.99 22.28 -11.42
CA TYR A 449 -10.34 21.71 -11.37
C TYR A 449 -11.21 22.48 -10.36
N GLU A 450 -12.51 22.63 -10.57
CA GLU A 450 -13.30 22.15 -11.73
C GLU A 450 -12.87 22.84 -13.04
N MET A 451 -12.95 22.09 -14.15
CA MET A 451 -12.58 22.60 -15.47
C MET A 451 -13.60 23.65 -15.95
N ASP A 452 -13.11 24.70 -16.58
CA ASP A 452 -13.96 25.66 -17.28
C ASP A 452 -14.77 24.98 -18.40
N GLU A 453 -16.00 25.45 -18.68
CA GLU A 453 -16.88 24.83 -19.67
C GLU A 453 -16.22 24.71 -21.05
N PHE A 454 -15.41 25.69 -21.48
CA PHE A 454 -14.69 25.59 -22.76
C PHE A 454 -13.20 25.37 -22.58
N GLY A 455 -12.79 25.08 -21.35
CA GLY A 455 -11.40 24.85 -20.99
C GLY A 455 -10.88 23.46 -21.39
N ALA A 456 -9.56 23.37 -21.42
CA ALA A 456 -8.83 22.14 -21.66
C ALA A 456 -7.46 22.21 -20.99
N ILE A 457 -6.87 21.06 -20.69
CA ILE A 457 -5.54 20.97 -20.10
C ILE A 457 -4.65 20.15 -21.02
N TYR A 458 -3.60 20.77 -21.55
CA TYR A 458 -2.57 20.08 -22.31
C TYR A 458 -1.47 19.58 -21.37
N THR A 459 -1.10 18.32 -21.50
CA THR A 459 0.01 17.73 -20.76
C THR A 459 0.99 17.07 -21.74
N ALA A 460 2.24 17.50 -21.71
CA ALA A 460 3.36 16.88 -22.42
C ALA A 460 4.29 16.16 -21.45
N GLY A 461 5.06 15.20 -21.96
CA GLY A 461 6.09 14.51 -21.18
C GLY A 461 5.58 13.32 -20.37
N LEU A 462 4.36 12.84 -20.64
CA LEU A 462 3.82 11.68 -19.95
C LEU A 462 4.66 10.44 -20.26
N THR A 463 4.88 9.61 -19.25
CA THR A 463 5.49 8.29 -19.40
C THR A 463 4.42 7.23 -19.20
N VAL A 464 4.10 6.49 -20.27
CA VAL A 464 3.23 5.31 -20.22
C VAL A 464 4.12 4.08 -20.12
N PHE A 465 3.90 3.28 -19.08
CA PHE A 465 4.78 2.15 -18.75
C PHE A 465 4.03 0.85 -18.45
N ARG A 466 2.71 0.83 -18.64
CA ARG A 466 1.90 -0.39 -18.53
C ARG A 466 1.08 -0.65 -19.79
N GLN A 467 0.92 -1.93 -20.09
CA GLN A 467 0.03 -2.47 -21.10
C GLN A 467 -1.46 -2.34 -20.66
N PRO A 468 -2.44 -2.56 -21.56
CA PRO A 468 -3.86 -2.45 -21.24
C PRO A 468 -4.35 -3.49 -20.22
N GLU A 469 -5.57 -3.30 -19.70
CA GLU A 469 -6.15 -4.10 -18.59
C GLU A 469 -6.26 -5.60 -18.91
N ASP A 470 -6.57 -5.95 -20.15
CA ASP A 470 -6.71 -7.33 -20.66
C ASP A 470 -5.38 -8.11 -20.63
N THR A 471 -4.25 -7.42 -20.58
CA THR A 471 -2.91 -8.00 -20.35
C THR A 471 -2.52 -8.04 -18.87
N GLY A 472 -3.43 -7.64 -17.98
CA GLY A 472 -3.19 -7.55 -16.56
C GLY A 472 -2.31 -6.38 -16.16
N TYR A 473 -2.32 -5.28 -16.93
CA TYR A 473 -1.48 -4.11 -16.67
C TYR A 473 0.03 -4.42 -16.61
N THR A 474 0.46 -5.37 -17.43
CA THR A 474 1.86 -5.81 -17.54
C THR A 474 2.78 -4.63 -17.79
N PHE A 475 3.93 -4.58 -17.12
CA PHE A 475 4.92 -3.54 -17.36
C PHE A 475 5.52 -3.64 -18.77
N MET A 476 5.75 -2.50 -19.41
CA MET A 476 6.39 -2.43 -20.73
C MET A 476 7.90 -2.62 -20.59
N ASP A 477 8.54 -3.37 -21.49
CA ASP A 477 10.00 -3.46 -21.59
C ASP A 477 10.66 -2.16 -22.09
N ILE A 478 9.90 -1.40 -22.88
CA ILE A 478 10.22 -0.09 -23.42
C ILE A 478 9.01 0.82 -23.15
N PRO A 479 9.06 1.69 -22.13
CA PRO A 479 8.04 2.71 -21.90
C PRO A 479 7.87 3.63 -23.10
N MET A 480 6.66 4.15 -23.29
CA MET A 480 6.44 5.29 -24.15
C MET A 480 6.74 6.57 -23.36
N TYR A 481 7.84 7.23 -23.69
CA TYR A 481 8.19 8.54 -23.16
C TYR A 481 7.59 9.66 -24.02
N ASP A 482 7.47 10.85 -23.43
CA ASP A 482 7.06 12.07 -24.12
C ASP A 482 5.66 11.99 -24.75
N VAL A 483 4.77 11.21 -24.12
CA VAL A 483 3.36 11.14 -24.54
C VAL A 483 2.68 12.49 -24.25
N CYS A 484 1.92 12.97 -25.23
CA CYS A 484 1.16 14.22 -25.15
C CYS A 484 -0.33 13.92 -25.06
N ALA A 485 -1.03 14.58 -24.14
CA ALA A 485 -2.46 14.42 -23.93
C ALA A 485 -3.17 15.78 -23.82
N ILE A 486 -4.42 15.85 -24.28
CA ILE A 486 -5.33 16.98 -24.05
C ILE A 486 -6.51 16.45 -23.23
N ALA A 487 -6.69 16.95 -22.01
CA ALA A 487 -7.86 16.69 -21.19
C ALA A 487 -8.95 17.72 -21.52
N MET A 488 -10.13 17.24 -21.93
CA MET A 488 -11.31 18.06 -22.17
C MET A 488 -12.56 17.30 -21.71
N ALA A 489 -13.41 17.95 -20.93
CA ALA A 489 -14.62 17.32 -20.41
C ALA A 489 -15.81 17.49 -21.36
N ALA A 490 -16.38 16.37 -21.82
CA ALA A 490 -17.66 16.38 -22.52
C ALA A 490 -18.81 16.78 -21.56
N TYR A 491 -19.98 17.12 -22.12
CA TYR A 491 -21.16 17.37 -21.29
C TYR A 491 -21.61 16.08 -20.59
N ARG A 492 -21.84 16.16 -19.29
CA ARG A 492 -22.43 15.08 -18.50
C ARG A 492 -23.94 15.04 -18.73
N ASP A 493 -24.45 13.87 -19.10
CA ASP A 493 -25.89 13.61 -19.31
C ASP A 493 -26.60 14.71 -20.14
N PRO A 494 -26.08 15.06 -21.33
CA PRO A 494 -26.64 16.16 -22.12
C PRO A 494 -28.05 15.81 -22.59
N LYS A 495 -28.88 16.85 -22.81
CA LYS A 495 -30.23 16.64 -23.33
C LYS A 495 -30.16 16.15 -24.78
N ILE A 496 -30.75 14.97 -25.02
CA ILE A 496 -30.85 14.30 -26.32
C ILE A 496 -32.31 14.34 -26.79
N GLU A 497 -32.51 14.64 -28.07
CA GLU A 497 -33.80 14.60 -28.77
C GLU A 497 -33.59 13.87 -30.11
N ASN A 498 -34.37 12.82 -30.38
CA ASN A 498 -34.24 11.97 -31.58
C ASN A 498 -32.80 11.47 -31.81
N ASP A 499 -32.17 10.92 -30.78
CA ASP A 499 -30.78 10.43 -30.79
C ASP A 499 -29.70 11.48 -31.12
N LEU A 500 -30.06 12.77 -31.13
CA LEU A 500 -29.15 13.88 -31.38
C LEU A 500 -29.05 14.80 -30.16
N LEU A 501 -27.89 15.43 -29.99
CA LEU A 501 -27.74 16.51 -29.01
C LEU A 501 -28.68 17.65 -29.38
N THR A 502 -29.40 18.19 -28.39
CA THR A 502 -30.17 19.43 -28.60
C THR A 502 -29.26 20.58 -29.02
N SER A 503 -29.83 21.58 -29.72
CA SER A 503 -29.08 22.69 -30.33
C SER A 503 -28.03 23.30 -29.38
N LYS A 504 -28.41 23.61 -28.14
CA LYS A 504 -27.49 24.15 -27.12
C LYS A 504 -26.24 23.27 -26.90
N TYR A 505 -26.43 21.97 -26.65
CA TYR A 505 -25.32 21.06 -26.38
C TYR A 505 -24.51 20.74 -27.64
N SER A 506 -25.15 20.69 -28.81
CA SER A 506 -24.45 20.49 -30.08
C SER A 506 -23.49 21.64 -30.41
N LEU A 507 -23.93 22.89 -30.22
CA LEU A 507 -23.11 24.09 -30.39
C LEU A 507 -21.97 24.15 -29.36
N GLY A 508 -22.27 23.84 -28.09
CA GLY A 508 -21.26 23.79 -27.05
C GLY A 508 -20.20 22.71 -27.30
N MET A 509 -20.63 21.50 -27.71
CA MET A 509 -19.73 20.40 -28.01
C MET A 509 -18.86 20.70 -29.23
N ARG A 510 -19.44 21.33 -30.26
CA ARG A 510 -18.68 21.82 -31.42
C ARG A 510 -17.57 22.77 -30.99
N LYS A 511 -17.87 23.77 -30.14
CA LYS A 511 -16.84 24.71 -29.62
C LYS A 511 -15.75 24.00 -28.83
N LYS A 512 -16.12 23.04 -27.97
CA LYS A 512 -15.16 22.20 -27.24
C LYS A 512 -14.24 21.42 -28.20
N ILE A 513 -14.78 20.85 -29.28
CA ILE A 513 -14.01 20.15 -30.31
C ILE A 513 -13.09 21.11 -31.07
N GLU A 514 -13.59 22.28 -31.47
CA GLU A 514 -12.79 23.33 -32.12
C GLU A 514 -11.61 23.75 -31.25
N ASN A 515 -11.81 23.88 -29.93
CA ASN A 515 -10.74 24.18 -28.98
C ASN A 515 -9.68 23.07 -28.90
N ILE A 516 -10.08 21.79 -28.92
CA ILE A 516 -9.13 20.66 -28.94
C ILE A 516 -8.19 20.75 -30.14
N PHE A 517 -8.71 21.09 -31.32
CA PHE A 517 -7.90 21.18 -32.54
C PHE A 517 -7.03 22.45 -32.61
N ALA A 518 -7.41 23.49 -31.86
CA ALA A 518 -6.68 24.73 -31.84
C ALA A 518 -5.47 24.69 -30.89
N ILE A 519 -5.57 23.93 -29.78
CA ILE A 519 -4.49 23.61 -28.84
C ILE A 519 -3.50 22.64 -29.48
#